data_AF-A0A017HAI8-F1
#
_entry.id   AF-A0A017HAI8-F1
#
_cell.length_a   1.000
_cell.length_b   1.000
_cell.length_c   1.000
_cell.angle_alpha   90.00
_cell.angle_beta   90.00
_cell.angle_gamma   90.00
#
_symmetry.space_group_name_H-M   'P 1'
#
loop_
_entity.id
_entity.type
_entity.pdbx_description
1 polymer ?
#
loop_
_entity_poly.entity_id
_entity_poly.type
_entity_poly.pdbx_seq_one_letter_code
_entity_poly.pdbx_strand_id
1 'polypeptide(L)'
;MAMVLGFSWGGWMTGGGAEELAADRAHDEVIAALVPICLQISQDDPERASKLATITEATTYQRRDAVMAAGWATVPGAEEPNRDLAQACMKGLNLDAA
;
A
#
# COMPACT_ATOMS: atom_id res chain seq x y z
N MET A 1 37.52 -14.89 13.27
CA MET A 1 36.65 -14.04 12.42
C MET A 1 35.77 -14.95 11.57
N ALA A 2 34.47 -15.01 11.87
CA ALA A 2 33.52 -15.73 11.02
C ALA A 2 33.10 -14.81 9.88
N MET A 3 33.55 -15.09 8.66
CA MET A 3 33.01 -14.45 7.45
C MET A 3 31.73 -15.20 7.10
N VAL A 4 30.59 -14.52 7.20
CA VAL A 4 29.30 -15.03 6.74
C VAL A 4 29.31 -15.02 5.22
N LEU A 5 29.73 -16.13 4.61
CA LEU A 5 29.57 -16.36 3.18
C LEU A 5 28.11 -16.78 2.95
N GLY A 6 27.24 -15.79 2.74
CA GLY A 6 25.81 -15.98 2.46
C GLY A 6 25.59 -16.15 0.96
N PHE A 7 25.44 -17.40 0.52
CA PHE A 7 25.24 -17.80 -0.87
C PHE A 7 23.76 -17.71 -1.28
N SER A 8 23.49 -17.08 -2.42
CA SER A 8 22.47 -17.59 -3.35
C SER A 8 23.04 -17.58 -4.76
N TRP A 9 22.68 -18.61 -5.50
CA TRP A 9 23.25 -19.11 -6.74
C TRP A 9 23.09 -18.10 -7.89
N GLY A 10 24.03 -17.16 -8.06
CA GLY A 10 24.08 -16.27 -9.23
C GLY A 10 24.54 -14.82 -9.02
N GLY A 11 24.81 -14.37 -7.80
CA GLY A 11 25.34 -13.02 -7.56
C GLY A 11 25.60 -12.74 -6.09
N TRP A 12 26.69 -12.05 -5.78
CA TRP A 12 27.00 -11.62 -4.42
C TRP A 12 25.96 -10.60 -3.94
N MET A 13 25.16 -10.98 -2.95
CA MET A 13 24.38 -10.03 -2.17
C MET A 13 25.37 -9.20 -1.35
N THR A 14 25.60 -7.96 -1.78
CA THR A 14 26.41 -7.00 -1.03
C THR A 14 25.60 -6.52 0.18
N GLY A 15 26.26 -6.00 1.22
CA GLY A 15 25.55 -5.43 2.37
C GLY A 15 24.45 -4.44 1.97
N GLY A 16 24.72 -3.59 0.97
CA GLY A 16 23.73 -2.65 0.43
C GLY A 16 22.51 -3.32 -0.20
N GLY A 17 22.69 -4.40 -0.97
CA GLY A 17 21.55 -5.15 -1.54
C GLY A 17 20.73 -5.91 -0.49
N ALA A 18 21.37 -6.34 0.61
CA ALA A 18 20.66 -6.95 1.73
C ALA A 18 19.83 -5.91 2.52
N GLU A 19 20.36 -4.70 2.70
CA GLU A 19 19.64 -3.62 3.38
C GLU A 19 18.46 -3.09 2.55
N GLU A 20 18.62 -2.90 1.24
CA GLU A 20 17.53 -2.49 0.35
C GLU A 20 16.38 -3.51 0.38
N LEU A 21 16.70 -4.80 0.26
CA LEU A 21 15.71 -5.85 0.36
C LEU A 21 15.02 -5.91 1.74
N ALA A 22 15.74 -5.59 2.82
CA ALA A 22 15.14 -5.51 4.14
C ALA A 22 14.20 -4.30 4.27
N ALA A 23 14.58 -3.15 3.67
CA ALA A 23 13.76 -1.94 3.65
C ALA A 23 12.47 -2.15 2.83
N ASP A 24 12.56 -2.76 1.65
CA ASP A 24 11.40 -3.09 0.81
C ASP A 24 10.40 -4.00 1.55
N ARG A 25 10.90 -5.04 2.22
CA ARG A 25 10.05 -5.92 3.03
C ARG A 25 9.40 -5.19 4.19
N ALA A 26 10.15 -4.35 4.90
CA ALA A 26 9.61 -3.56 6.00
C ALA A 26 8.52 -2.61 5.50
N HIS A 27 8.72 -1.97 4.34
CA HIS A 27 7.72 -1.12 3.69
C HIS A 27 6.45 -1.91 3.36
N ASP A 28 6.57 -3.05 2.68
CA ASP A 28 5.43 -3.90 2.32
C ASP A 28 4.62 -4.35 3.55
N GLU A 29 5.28 -4.78 4.62
CA GLU A 29 4.63 -5.19 5.86
C GLU A 29 3.95 -4.02 6.58
N VAL A 30 4.55 -2.83 6.55
CA VAL A 30 3.90 -1.61 7.06
C VAL A 30 2.65 -1.30 6.24
N ILE A 31 2.72 -1.34 4.92
CA ILE A 31 1.54 -1.14 4.06
C ILE A 31 0.45 -2.16 4.39
N ALA A 32 0.79 -3.44 4.51
CA ALA A 32 -0.14 -4.50 4.87
C ALA A 32 -0.80 -4.25 6.24
N ALA A 33 -0.02 -3.81 7.24
CA ALA A 33 -0.52 -3.47 8.56
C ALA A 33 -1.42 -2.23 8.58
N LEU A 34 -1.27 -1.32 7.61
CA LEU A 34 -2.09 -0.11 7.47
C LEU A 34 -3.39 -0.34 6.70
N VAL A 35 -3.53 -1.41 5.92
CA VAL A 35 -4.78 -1.72 5.18
C VAL A 35 -6.01 -1.70 6.08
N PRO A 36 -6.03 -2.33 7.28
CA PRO A 36 -7.18 -2.26 8.19
C PRO A 36 -7.59 -0.82 8.56
N ILE A 37 -6.63 0.10 8.67
CA ILE A 37 -6.90 1.51 8.96
C ILE A 37 -7.61 2.16 7.77
N CYS A 38 -7.15 1.92 6.54
CA CYS A 38 -7.84 2.43 5.34
C CYS A 38 -9.28 1.91 5.25
N LEU A 39 -9.48 0.62 5.53
CA LEU A 39 -10.82 0.02 5.52
C LEU A 39 -11.71 0.60 6.61
N GLN A 40 -11.17 0.92 7.78
CA GLN A 40 -11.91 1.57 8.86
C GLN A 40 -12.28 3.00 8.47
N ILE A 41 -11.34 3.80 7.96
CA ILE A 41 -11.60 5.17 7.49
C ILE A 41 -12.70 5.15 6.41
N SER A 42 -12.63 4.22 5.46
CA SER A 42 -13.67 4.06 4.44
C SER A 42 -15.03 3.71 5.05
N GLN A 43 -15.07 2.84 6.07
CA GLN A 43 -16.31 2.46 6.75
C GLN A 43 -16.93 3.60 7.55
N ASP A 44 -16.09 4.43 8.20
CA ASP A 44 -16.51 5.56 9.03
C ASP A 44 -16.84 6.82 8.20
N ASP A 45 -16.59 6.79 6.89
CA ASP A 45 -16.84 7.90 5.98
C ASP A 45 -18.36 8.08 5.71
N PRO A 46 -18.96 9.23 6.07
CA PRO A 46 -20.39 9.47 5.81
C PRO A 46 -20.71 9.53 4.31
N GLU A 47 -19.74 9.83 3.46
CA GLU A 47 -19.88 9.90 2.00
C GLU A 47 -19.43 8.61 1.30
N ARG A 48 -19.18 7.53 2.06
CA ARG A 48 -18.64 6.26 1.55
C ARG A 48 -19.33 5.78 0.28
N ALA A 49 -20.66 5.77 0.26
CA ALA A 49 -21.43 5.26 -0.88
C ALA A 49 -21.19 6.10 -2.15
N SER A 50 -21.17 7.42 -2.03
CA SER A 50 -20.90 8.35 -3.15
C SER A 50 -19.47 8.23 -3.66
N LYS A 51 -18.50 8.12 -2.75
CA LYS A 51 -17.09 7.94 -3.09
C LYS A 51 -16.84 6.58 -3.75
N LEU A 52 -17.45 5.50 -3.26
CA LEU A 52 -17.36 4.17 -3.88
C LEU A 52 -17.94 4.16 -5.30
N ALA A 53 -19.07 4.85 -5.54
CA ALA A 53 -19.63 4.99 -6.88
C ALA A 53 -18.63 5.69 -7.82
N THR A 54 -18.09 6.85 -7.38
CA THR A 54 -17.06 7.60 -8.13
C THR A 54 -15.83 6.74 -8.43
N ILE A 55 -15.32 5.99 -7.44
CA ILE A 55 -14.14 5.14 -7.62
C ILE A 55 -14.44 3.99 -8.58
N THR A 56 -15.63 3.40 -8.53
CA THR A 56 -15.98 2.27 -9.41
C THR A 56 -16.14 2.72 -10.86
N GLU A 57 -16.70 3.91 -11.08
CA GLU A 57 -16.84 4.54 -12.40
C GLU A 57 -15.50 5.01 -13.00
N ALA A 58 -14.50 5.29 -12.16
CA ALA A 58 -13.16 5.63 -12.62
C ALA A 58 -12.50 4.44 -13.34
N THR A 59 -11.66 4.77 -14.32
CA THR A 59 -10.85 3.77 -15.03
C THR A 59 -9.92 3.05 -14.05
N THR A 60 -9.55 1.80 -14.34
CA THR A 60 -8.70 0.97 -13.47
C THR A 60 -7.41 1.68 -13.05
N TYR A 61 -6.82 2.50 -13.94
CA TYR A 61 -5.60 3.27 -13.63
C TYR A 61 -5.84 4.52 -12.75
N GLN A 62 -7.05 5.09 -12.77
CA GLN A 62 -7.46 6.25 -11.95
C GLN A 62 -8.04 5.87 -10.60
N ARG A 63 -8.53 4.64 -10.41
CA ARG A 63 -9.18 4.21 -9.16
C ARG A 63 -8.31 4.44 -7.94
N ARG A 64 -7.00 4.19 -8.04
CA ARG A 64 -6.05 4.45 -6.95
C ARG A 64 -6.03 5.92 -6.55
N ASP A 65 -5.98 6.80 -7.54
CA ASP A 65 -5.98 8.25 -7.31
C ASP A 65 -7.32 8.71 -6.73
N ALA A 66 -8.42 8.08 -7.13
CA ALA A 66 -9.74 8.31 -6.53
C ALA A 66 -9.81 7.84 -5.06
N VAL A 67 -9.18 6.72 -4.69
CA VAL A 67 -9.05 6.27 -3.29
C VAL A 67 -8.19 7.25 -2.47
N MET A 68 -7.12 7.79 -3.05
CA MET A 68 -6.32 8.84 -2.40
C MET A 68 -7.11 10.13 -2.21
N ALA A 69 -7.84 10.57 -3.25
CA ALA A 69 -8.69 11.76 -3.19
C ALA A 69 -9.87 11.60 -2.21
N ALA A 70 -10.37 10.38 -2.02
CA ALA A 70 -11.37 10.07 -1.01
C ALA A 70 -10.84 10.24 0.43
N GLY A 71 -9.52 10.29 0.62
CA GLY A 71 -8.83 10.42 1.90
C GLY A 71 -8.60 9.08 2.61
N TRP A 72 -8.99 7.95 2.01
CA TRP A 72 -8.92 6.65 2.69
C TRP A 72 -7.49 6.12 2.82
N ALA A 73 -6.59 6.59 1.96
CA ALA A 73 -5.16 6.24 2.02
C ALA A 73 -4.31 7.22 2.84
N THR A 74 -4.92 8.14 3.60
CA THR A 74 -4.22 9.04 4.52
C THR A 74 -4.37 8.53 5.95
N VAL A 75 -3.29 8.04 6.54
CA VAL A 75 -3.31 7.53 7.91
C VAL A 75 -3.45 8.67 8.92
N PRO A 76 -4.04 8.44 10.12
CA PRO A 76 -4.14 9.46 11.14
C PRO A 76 -2.76 10.05 11.49
N GLY A 77 -2.64 11.37 11.40
CA GLY A 77 -1.38 12.09 11.65
C GLY A 77 -0.48 12.28 10.42
N ALA A 78 -0.83 11.73 9.26
CA ALA A 78 -0.19 12.06 7.99
C ALA A 78 -0.91 13.21 7.28
N GLU A 79 -0.14 14.04 6.56
CA GLU A 79 -0.68 15.15 5.75
C GLU A 79 -1.01 14.71 4.32
N GLU A 80 -0.28 13.72 3.80
CA GLU A 80 -0.41 13.25 2.41
C GLU A 80 -0.89 11.79 2.35
N PRO A 81 -1.66 11.42 1.31
CA PRO A 81 -2.08 10.04 1.09
C PRO A 81 -0.89 9.16 0.64
N ASN A 82 -0.87 7.92 1.11
CA ASN A 82 0.12 6.93 0.67
C ASN A 82 -0.39 6.13 -0.52
N ARG A 83 0.36 6.16 -1.64
CA ARG A 83 -0.01 5.52 -2.90
C ARG A 83 -0.08 3.99 -2.82
N ASP A 84 0.85 3.37 -2.10
CA ASP A 84 0.91 1.91 -1.96
C ASP A 84 -0.20 1.41 -1.03
N LEU A 85 -0.52 2.19 0.02
CA LEU A 85 -1.70 1.96 0.84
C LEU A 85 -2.99 2.08 0.03
N ALA A 86 -3.10 3.09 -0.85
CA ALA A 86 -4.27 3.22 -1.74
C ALA A 86 -4.44 1.99 -2.62
N GLN A 87 -3.35 1.48 -3.19
CA GLN A 87 -3.37 0.26 -4.01
C GLN A 87 -3.79 -0.97 -3.19
N ALA A 88 -3.24 -1.15 -2.00
CA ALA A 88 -3.58 -2.27 -1.12
C ALA A 88 -5.03 -2.18 -0.61
N CYS A 89 -5.50 -0.98 -0.32
CA CYS A 89 -6.86 -0.73 0.14
C CYS A 89 -7.90 -0.98 -0.95
N MET A 90 -7.60 -0.64 -2.21
CA MET A 90 -8.45 -1.03 -3.34
C MET A 90 -8.68 -2.53 -3.39
N LYS A 91 -7.63 -3.34 -3.19
CA LYS A 91 -7.75 -4.80 -3.14
C LYS A 91 -8.65 -5.24 -1.97
N GLY A 92 -8.45 -4.64 -0.78
CA GLY A 92 -9.30 -4.91 0.39
C GLY A 92 -10.78 -4.54 0.18
N LEU A 93 -11.05 -3.54 -0.65
CA LEU A 93 -12.40 -3.10 -1.03
C LEU A 93 -12.95 -3.82 -2.27
N ASN A 94 -12.18 -4.73 -2.88
CA ASN A 94 -12.48 -5.40 -4.15
C ASN A 94 -12.74 -4.45 -5.33
N LEU A 95 -12.00 -3.34 -5.40
CA LEU A 95 -12.10 -2.31 -6.45
C LEU A 95 -11.09 -2.51 -7.59
N ASP A 96 -10.24 -3.53 -7.50
CA ASP A 96 -9.22 -3.89 -8.49
C ASP A 96 -9.72 -4.86 -9.57
N ALA A 97 -10.87 -5.51 -9.34
CA ALA A 97 -11.43 -6.55 -10.22
C ALA A 97 -12.44 -6.04 -11.27
N ALA A 98 -12.75 -4.74 -11.29
CA ALA A 98 -13.74 -4.13 -12.19
C ALA A 98 -13.14 -3.30 -13.32
#